data_AF-A0AAW7LC32-F1
#
_entry.id   AF-A0AAW7LC32-F1
#
_cell.length_a   1.000
_cell.length_b   1.000
_cell.length_c   1.000
_cell.angle_alpha   90.00
_cell.angle_beta   90.00
_cell.angle_gamma   90.00
#
_symmetry.space_group_name_H-M   'P 1'
#
loop_
_entity.id
_entity.type
_entity.pdbx_description
1 polymer ?
#
loop_
_entity_poly.entity_id
_entity_poly.type
_entity_poly.pdbx_seq_one_letter_code
_entity_poly.pdbx_strand_id
1 'polypeptide(L)'
;MSIEAVLFDMDGTLVDSQSVHYICWSQLLAPFGVRYDEDDFCQRFSGRPTIDAAKEIKQTHNLSVSSRYLADEKYRLFKGLLTFADLNLFKLGAI
;
A
#
# COMPACT_ATOMS: atom_id res chain seq x y z
N MET A 1 -13.54 -31.90 15.22
CA MET A 1 -13.65 -30.44 15.43
C MET A 1 -14.34 -29.85 14.20
N SER A 2 -15.45 -29.14 14.37
CA SER A 2 -16.07 -28.37 13.28
C SER A 2 -15.65 -26.91 13.39
N ILE A 3 -15.27 -26.30 12.27
CA ILE A 3 -15.08 -24.85 12.19
C ILE A 3 -16.47 -24.22 12.08
N GLU A 4 -16.80 -23.29 12.96
CA GLU A 4 -18.09 -22.59 12.98
C GLU A 4 -18.05 -21.21 12.30
N ALA A 5 -16.87 -20.60 12.19
CA ALA A 5 -16.67 -19.33 11.49
C ALA A 5 -15.21 -19.11 11.06
N VAL A 6 -15.01 -18.30 10.02
CA VAL A 6 -13.71 -17.80 9.55
C VAL A 6 -13.81 -16.29 9.35
N LEU A 7 -12.83 -15.53 9.85
CA LEU A 7 -12.69 -14.10 9.58
C LEU A 7 -11.60 -13.92 8.52
N PHE A 8 -11.97 -13.30 7.40
CA PHE A 8 -11.05 -12.92 6.34
C PHE A 8 -10.68 -11.45 6.46
N ASP A 9 -9.40 -11.16 6.28
CA ASP A 9 -8.96 -9.80 6.02
C ASP A 9 -9.43 -9.33 4.63
N MET A 10 -9.52 -8.02 4.41
CA MET A 10 -9.94 -7.48 3.12
C MET A 10 -8.74 -7.29 2.18
N ASP A 11 -7.66 -6.67 2.67
CA ASP A 11 -6.54 -6.18 1.86
C ASP A 11 -5.51 -7.29 1.58
N GLY A 12 -5.34 -7.66 0.31
CA GLY A 12 -4.46 -8.75 -0.12
C GLY A 12 -5.02 -10.16 0.11
N THR A 13 -6.19 -10.29 0.75
CA THR A 13 -6.91 -11.55 0.90
C THR A 13 -8.12 -11.61 -0.04
N LEU A 14 -9.01 -10.61 0.00
CA LEU A 14 -10.19 -10.55 -0.89
C LEU A 14 -9.97 -9.62 -2.10
N VAL A 15 -9.12 -8.61 -1.93
CA VAL A 15 -8.84 -7.59 -2.94
C VAL A 15 -7.34 -7.47 -3.16
N ASP A 16 -6.88 -7.33 -4.40
CA ASP A 16 -5.47 -7.05 -4.69
C ASP A 16 -5.11 -5.57 -4.51
N SER A 17 -5.41 -5.02 -3.35
CA SER A 17 -5.13 -3.63 -2.99
C SER A 17 -3.65 -3.38 -2.66
N GLN A 18 -2.87 -4.44 -2.40
CA GLN A 18 -1.45 -4.34 -2.04
C GLN A 18 -0.60 -3.80 -3.19
N SER A 19 -0.78 -4.31 -4.41
CA SER A 19 -0.08 -3.79 -5.59
C SER A 19 -0.44 -2.33 -5.88
N VAL A 20 -1.69 -1.91 -5.65
CA VAL A 20 -2.09 -0.50 -5.78
C VAL A 20 -1.38 0.37 -4.75
N HIS A 21 -1.25 -0.10 -3.50
CA HIS A 21 -0.48 0.62 -2.48
C HIS A 21 1.00 0.73 -2.86
N TYR A 22 1.62 -0.34 -3.35
CA TYR A 22 3.00 -0.32 -3.83
C TYR A 22 3.18 0.67 -4.98
N ILE A 23 2.30 0.65 -5.98
CA ILE A 23 2.35 1.60 -7.12
C ILE A 23 2.30 3.05 -6.62
N CYS A 24 1.41 3.36 -5.69
CA CYS A 24 1.30 4.71 -5.11
C CYS A 24 2.60 5.15 -4.43
N TRP A 25 3.18 4.27 -3.62
CA TRP A 25 4.43 4.56 -2.92
C TRP A 25 5.61 4.67 -3.87
N SER A 26 5.71 3.79 -4.85
CA SER A 26 6.75 3.82 -5.89
C SER A 26 6.70 5.11 -6.71
N GLN A 27 5.50 5.55 -7.14
CA GLN A 27 5.30 6.81 -7.84
C GLN A 27 5.65 8.03 -6.97
N LEU A 28 5.21 8.04 -5.71
CA LEU A 28 5.50 9.12 -4.77
C LEU A 28 6.99 9.26 -4.47
N LEU A 29 7.71 8.14 -4.39
CA LEU A 29 9.10 8.10 -3.93
C LEU A 29 10.13 8.25 -5.06
N ALA A 30 9.75 7.96 -6.30
CA ALA A 30 10.63 8.09 -7.46
C ALA A 30 11.30 9.48 -7.60
N PRO A 31 10.61 10.63 -7.40
CA PRO A 31 11.25 11.95 -7.44
C PRO A 31 12.32 12.18 -6.37
N PHE A 32 12.28 11.43 -5.28
CA PHE A 32 13.27 11.48 -4.20
C PHE A 32 14.45 10.52 -4.43
N GLY A 33 14.47 9.80 -5.56
CA GLY A 33 15.49 8.79 -5.85
C GLY A 33 15.36 7.51 -5.01
N VAL A 34 14.21 7.31 -4.36
CA VAL A 34 13.96 6.14 -3.51
C VAL A 34 13.18 5.10 -4.31
N ARG A 35 13.70 3.87 -4.34
CA ARG A 35 13.08 2.73 -4.99
C ARG A 35 13.08 1.52 -4.05
N TYR A 36 11.95 0.84 -4.01
CA TYR A 36 11.78 -0.44 -3.34
C TYR A 36 11.45 -1.52 -4.38
N ASP A 37 11.81 -2.76 -4.06
CA ASP A 37 11.18 -3.92 -4.70
C ASP A 37 9.75 -4.09 -4.14
N GLU A 38 8.83 -4.63 -4.94
CA GLU A 38 7.43 -4.81 -4.54
C GLU A 38 7.30 -5.79 -3.37
N ASP A 39 8.03 -6.91 -3.40
CA ASP A 39 7.93 -7.94 -2.37
C ASP A 39 8.50 -7.41 -1.04
N ASP A 40 9.65 -6.76 -1.08
CA ASP A 40 10.27 -6.13 0.09
C ASP A 40 9.37 -5.04 0.69
N PHE A 41 8.73 -4.24 -0.17
CA PHE A 41 7.81 -3.19 0.25
C PHE A 41 6.58 -3.77 0.94
N CYS A 42 5.94 -4.76 0.31
CA CYS A 42 4.76 -5.43 0.84
C CYS A 42 5.06 -6.13 2.16
N GLN A 43 6.15 -6.90 2.26
CA GLN A 43 6.54 -7.57 3.51
C GLN A 43 6.74 -6.58 4.67
N ARG A 44 7.27 -5.39 4.37
CA ARG A 44 7.61 -4.39 5.39
C ARG A 44 6.45 -3.47 5.77
N PHE A 45 5.54 -3.18 4.84
CA PHE A 45 4.54 -2.12 4.99
C PHE A 45 3.08 -2.57 4.84
N SER A 46 2.80 -3.78 4.34
CA SER A 46 1.43 -4.29 4.25
C SER A 46 0.77 -4.38 5.64
N GLY A 47 -0.50 -3.99 5.71
CA GLY A 47 -1.28 -3.94 6.96
C GLY A 47 -0.87 -2.83 7.95
N ARG A 48 0.14 -2.02 7.65
CA ARG A 48 0.60 -0.95 8.55
C ARG A 48 -0.11 0.38 8.26
N PRO A 49 -0.33 1.24 9.27
CA PRO A 49 -0.85 2.58 9.06
C PRO A 49 0.06 3.37 8.10
N THR A 50 -0.55 4.03 7.11
CA THR A 50 0.18 4.81 6.10
C THR A 50 1.11 5.86 6.74
N ILE A 51 0.69 6.47 7.84
CA ILE A 51 1.50 7.46 8.56
C ILE A 51 2.75 6.85 9.20
N ASP A 52 2.72 5.59 9.61
CA ASP A 52 3.87 4.93 10.23
C ASP A 52 4.89 4.49 9.17
N ALA A 53 4.41 3.97 8.03
CA ALA A 53 5.24 3.77 6.85
C ALA A 53 5.92 5.08 6.41
N ALA A 54 5.16 6.20 6.37
CA ALA A 54 5.69 7.51 6.00
C ALA A 54 6.79 8.00 6.96
N LYS A 55 6.63 7.81 8.27
CA LYS A 55 7.65 8.16 9.28
C LYS A 55 8.92 7.36 9.04
N GLU A 56 8.79 6.05 8.84
CA GLU A 56 9.92 5.15 8.66
C GLU A 56 10.67 5.43 7.35
N ILE A 57 9.96 5.62 6.24
CA ILE A 57 10.56 5.96 4.94
C ILE A 57 11.30 7.29 5.02
N LYS A 58 10.70 8.30 5.65
CA LYS A 58 11.33 9.60 5.87
C LYS A 58 12.63 9.45 6.68
N GLN A 59 12.62 8.67 7.75
CA GLN A 59 13.79 8.44 8.60
C GLN A 59 14.88 7.66 7.86
N THR A 60 14.50 6.57 7.18
CA THR A 60 15.43 5.67 6.47
C THR A 60 16.17 6.38 5.35
N HIS A 61 15.48 7.22 4.59
CA HIS A 61 16.04 7.93 3.43
C HIS A 61 16.38 9.39 3.69
N ASN A 62 16.29 9.82 4.96
CA ASN A 62 16.53 11.20 5.40
C ASN A 62 15.82 12.26 4.52
N LEU A 63 14.54 12.00 4.20
CA LEU A 63 13.77 12.88 3.33
C LEU A 63 13.51 14.23 4.02
N SER A 64 13.64 15.32 3.25
CA SER A 64 13.43 16.69 3.71
C SER A 64 11.95 17.05 3.90
N VAL A 65 11.05 16.30 3.27
CA VAL A 65 9.59 16.46 3.40
C VAL A 65 9.05 15.85 4.70
N SER A 66 7.88 16.30 5.13
CA SER A 66 7.24 15.75 6.33
C SER A 66 6.62 14.38 6.06
N SER A 67 6.54 13.52 7.09
CA SER A 67 5.81 12.25 6.99
C SER A 67 4.32 12.46 6.71
N ARG A 68 3.75 13.58 7.19
CA ARG A 68 2.38 13.98 6.86
C ARG A 68 2.20 14.24 5.36
N TYR A 69 3.12 14.98 4.75
CA TYR A 69 3.11 15.23 3.30
C TYR A 69 3.15 13.91 2.51
N LEU A 70 4.03 12.98 2.86
CA LEU A 70 4.11 11.68 2.21
C LEU A 70 2.79 10.90 2.34
N ALA A 71 2.18 10.88 3.53
CA ALA A 71 0.91 10.23 3.75
C ALA A 71 -0.21 10.85 2.91
N ASP A 72 -0.29 12.19 2.87
CA ASP A 72 -1.32 12.93 2.12
C ASP A 72 -1.19 12.72 0.61
N GLU A 73 0.03 12.79 0.08
CA GLU A 73 0.27 12.54 -1.34
C GLU A 73 -0.01 11.08 -1.72
N LYS A 74 0.34 10.10 -0.87
CA LYS A 74 -0.04 8.71 -1.09
C LYS A 74 -1.56 8.56 -1.14
N TYR A 75 -2.30 9.20 -0.24
CA TYR A 75 -3.77 9.16 -0.27
C TYR A 75 -4.35 9.82 -1.53
N ARG A 76 -3.77 10.94 -1.98
CA ARG A 76 -4.18 11.60 -3.23
C ARG A 76 -3.97 10.68 -4.43
N LEU A 77 -2.81 10.04 -4.55
CA LEU A 77 -2.50 9.08 -5.62
C LEU A 77 -3.43 7.87 -5.56
N PHE A 78 -3.64 7.32 -4.36
CA PHE A 78 -4.51 6.16 -4.17
C PHE A 78 -5.95 6.44 -4.57
N LYS A 79 -6.50 7.61 -4.19
CA LYS A 79 -7.84 8.03 -4.64
C LYS A 79 -7.93 8.18 -6.15
N GLY A 80 -6.89 8.76 -6.78
CA GLY A 80 -6.81 8.87 -8.24
C GLY A 80 -6.82 7.49 -8.90
N LEU A 81 -5.98 6.57 -8.44
CA LEU A 81 -5.89 5.21 -9.00
C LEU A 81 -7.16 4.40 -8.82
N LEU A 82 -7.86 4.51 -7.69
CA LEU A 82 -9.15 3.84 -7.50
C LEU A 82 -10.20 4.28 -8.52
N THR A 83 -10.24 5.56 -8.91
CA THR A 83 -11.17 6.03 -9.97
C THR A 83 -10.86 5.48 -11.35
N PHE A 84 -9.66 4.93 -11.57
CA PHE A 84 -9.26 4.31 -12.85
C PHE A 84 -9.18 2.77 -12.80
N ALA A 85 -9.01 2.18 -11.62
CA ALA A 85 -8.64 0.76 -11.44
C ALA A 85 -9.80 -0.18 -11.09
N ASP A 86 -11.06 0.27 -11.16
CA ASP A 86 -12.26 -0.51 -10.82
C ASP A 86 -12.45 -1.81 -11.64
N LEU A 87 -11.60 -2.11 -12.63
CA LEU A 87 -11.81 -3.24 -13.54
C LEU A 87 -11.13 -4.57 -13.16
N ASN A 88 -10.21 -4.66 -12.18
CA ASN A 88 -9.49 -5.93 -11.89
C ASN A 88 -9.07 -6.18 -10.43
N LEU A 89 -9.63 -5.48 -9.43
CA LEU A 89 -9.16 -5.59 -8.04
C LEU A 89 -9.66 -6.84 -7.27
N PHE A 90 -10.66 -7.57 -7.78
CA PHE A 90 -11.19 -8.75 -7.11
C PHE A 90 -10.31 -9.98 -7.38
N LYS A 91 -9.68 -10.52 -6.33
CA LYS A 91 -9.08 -11.86 -6.33
C LYS A 91 -10.17 -12.89 -6.04
N LEU A 92 -11.14 -13.07 -6.93
CA LEU A 92 -12.13 -14.15 -6.84
C LEU A 92 -11.93 -15.15 -7.97
N GLY A 93 -10.94 -16.01 -7.75
CA GLY A 93 -10.64 -17.20 -8.53
C GLY A 93 -10.25 -18.35 -7.62
N ALA A 94 -11.00 -18.60 -6.54
CA ALA A 94 -11.05 -19.85 -5.76
C ALA A 94 -11.80 -19.60 -4.44
N ILE A 95 -13.12 -19.45 -4.52
CA ILE A 95 -14.03 -19.94 -3.46
C ILE A 95 -15.11 -20.74 -4.17
#